data_AF-A0A1F9C4Y4-F1
#
_entry.id   AF-A0A1F9C4Y4-F1
#
_cell.length_a   1.000
_cell.length_b   1.000
_cell.length_c   1.000
_cell.angle_alpha   90.00
_cell.angle_beta   90.00
_cell.angle_gamma   90.00
#
_symmetry.space_group_name_H-M   'P 1'
#
loop_
_entity.id
_entity.type
_entity.pdbx_description
1 polymer ?
#
loop_
_entity_poly.entity_id
_entity_poly.type
_entity_poly.pdbx_seq_one_letter_code
_entity_poly.pdbx_strand_id
1 'polypeptide(L)' 'MNLFRSEEHVRNWPRFDPASVEGIIPLPDLVKLFSGPYFRKRMDQDWVSRSRKYVREMVATMVEIGKTGPFWQRPK' A
#
# COMPACT_ATOMS: atom_id res chain seq x y z
N MET A 1 -1.21 -8.08 6.95
CA MET A 1 -2.04 -6.86 6.81
C MET A 1 -3.32 -7.13 7.56
N ASN A 2 -3.61 -6.37 8.62
CA ASN A 2 -4.81 -6.55 9.44
C ASN A 2 -5.80 -5.43 9.14
N LEU A 3 -7.09 -5.75 9.04
CA LEU A 3 -8.14 -4.74 8.88
C LEU A 3 -8.72 -4.43 10.26
N PHE A 4 -8.89 -3.13 10.54
CA PHE A 4 -9.46 -2.63 11.79
C PHE A 4 -10.62 -1.69 11.50
N ARG A 5 -11.49 -1.52 12.50
CA ARG A 5 -12.64 -0.61 12.40
C ARG A 5 -12.22 0.87 12.33
N SER A 6 -11.13 1.24 13.01
CA SER A 6 -10.54 2.58 12.97
C SER A 6 -9.07 2.55 13.42
N GLU A 7 -8.35 3.65 13.22
CA GLU A 7 -6.96 3.84 13.64
C GLU A 7 -6.80 3.77 15.17
N GLU A 8 -7.83 4.18 15.92
CA GLU A 8 -7.87 4.01 17.37
C GLU A 8 -7.80 2.53 17.76
N HIS A 9 -8.54 1.66 17.07
CA HIS A 9 -8.50 0.22 17.32
C HIS A 9 -7.13 -0.39 16.97
N VAL A 10 -6.41 0.18 16.01
CA VAL A 10 -5.02 -0.21 15.73
C VAL A 10 -4.13 0.10 16.92
N ARG A 11 -4.24 1.31 17.49
CA ARG A 11 -3.41 1.77 18.62
C ARG A 11 -3.71 1.02 19.92
N ASN A 12 -4.96 0.60 20.11
CA ASN A 12 -5.41 -0.16 21.29
C ASN A 12 -5.25 -1.68 21.11
N TRP A 13 -4.75 -2.15 19.97
CA TRP A 13 -4.54 -3.57 19.74
C TRP A 13 -3.39 -4.08 20.62
N PRO A 14 -3.53 -5.22 21.36
CA PRO A 14 -2.48 -5.71 22.26
C PRO A 14 -1.12 -6.03 21.60
N ARG A 15 -1.09 -6.14 20.27
CA ARG A 15 0.15 -6.36 19.49
C ARG A 15 0.53 -5.13 18.66
N PHE A 16 0.04 -3.95 19.04
CA PHE A 16 0.43 -2.71 18.40
C PHE A 16 1.94 -2.48 18.57
N ASP A 17 2.63 -2.27 17.46
CA ASP A 17 4.03 -1.89 17.43
C ASP A 17 4.14 -0.40 17.07
N PRO A 18 4.67 0.47 17.96
CA PRO A 18 4.89 1.88 17.65
C PRO A 18 5.76 2.12 16.41
N ALA A 19 6.66 1.20 16.05
CA ALA A 19 7.46 1.30 14.83
C ALA A 19 6.62 1.12 13.55
N SER A 20 5.39 0.60 13.67
CA SER A 20 4.46 0.36 12.56
C SER A 20 3.51 1.52 12.27
N VAL A 21 3.63 2.66 12.98
CA VAL A 21 2.72 3.81 12.82
C VAL A 21 2.63 4.31 11.37
N GLU A 22 3.76 4.40 10.66
CA GLU A 22 3.78 4.79 9.25
C GLU A 22 3.07 3.77 8.33
N GLY A 23 2.97 2.53 8.80
CA GLY A 23 2.29 1.41 8.17
C GLY A 23 0.76 1.44 8.27
N ILE A 24 0.19 2.34 9.08
CA ILE A 24 -1.27 2.53 9.17
C ILE A 24 -1.74 3.25 7.91
N ILE A 25 -2.58 2.60 7.10
CA ILE A 25 -3.13 3.15 5.86
C ILE A 25 -4.66 3.29 6.01
N PRO A 26 -5.24 4.48 5.77
CA PRO A 26 -6.68 4.64 5.68
C PRO A 26 -7.28 3.73 4.59
N LEU A 27 -8.45 3.14 4.86
CA LEU A 27 -9.08 2.22 3.91
C LEU A 27 -9.25 2.79 2.48
N PRO A 28 -9.65 4.07 2.28
CA PRO A 28 -9.76 4.65 0.93
C PRO A 28 -8.44 4.66 0.16
N ASP A 29 -7.32 4.96 0.83
CA ASP A 29 -6.00 4.98 0.21
C ASP A 29 -5.54 3.57 -0.17
N LEU A 30 -5.84 2.59 0.68
CA LEU A 30 -5.59 1.19 0.39
C LEU A 30 -6.40 0.73 -0.85
N VAL A 31 -7.70 1.05 -0.90
CA VAL A 31 -8.55 0.74 -2.05
C VAL A 31 -8.02 1.40 -3.32
N LYS A 32 -7.58 2.66 -3.26
CA LYS A 32 -6.98 3.37 -4.38
C LYS A 32 -5.72 2.68 -4.90
N LEU A 33 -4.80 2.30 -4.02
CA LEU A 33 -3.58 1.59 -4.38
C LEU A 33 -3.88 0.24 -5.05
N PHE A 34 -4.74 -0.57 -4.44
CA PHE A 34 -5.05 -1.92 -4.92
C PHE A 34 -6.02 -1.95 -6.11
N SER A 35 -6.70 -0.84 -6.41
CA SER A 35 -7.52 -0.72 -7.63
C SER A 35 -6.70 -0.31 -8.85
N GLY A 36 -5.42 0.01 -8.66
CA GLY A 36 -4.52 0.43 -9.73
C GLY A 36 -4.18 -0.67 -10.76
N PRO A 37 -3.60 -0.30 -11.91
CA PRO A 37 -3.38 -1.23 -13.02
C PRO A 37 -2.50 -2.43 -12.69
N TYR A 38 -1.55 -2.29 -11.76
CA TYR A 38 -0.68 -3.39 -11.33
C TYR A 38 -1.46 -4.58 -10.77
N PHE A 39 -2.54 -4.31 -10.03
CA PHE A 39 -3.40 -5.33 -9.44
C PHE A 39 -4.56 -5.68 -10.36
N ARG A 40 -5.25 -4.65 -10.88
CA ARG A 40 -6.48 -4.82 -11.68
C ARG A 40 -6.25 -5.57 -12.99
N LYS A 41 -5.09 -5.40 -13.63
CA LYS A 41 -4.78 -5.95 -14.95
C LYS A 41 -3.97 -7.24 -14.90
N ARG A 42 -3.80 -7.85 -13.73
CA ARG A 42 -2.88 -9.00 -13.54
C ARG A 42 -3.19 -10.21 -14.41
N MET A 43 -4.43 -10.31 -14.90
CA MET A 43 -4.89 -11.40 -15.77
C MET A 43 -4.82 -11.06 -17.26
N ASP A 44 -4.38 -9.85 -17.64
CA ASP A 44 -4.20 -9.48 -19.04
C ASP A 44 -3.04 -10.30 -19.64
N GLN A 45 -3.19 -10.79 -20.87
CA GLN A 45 -2.19 -11.64 -21.54
C GLN A 45 -0.81 -10.96 -21.65
N ASP A 46 -0.78 -9.63 -21.78
CA ASP A 46 0.41 -8.80 -21.92
C ASP A 46 0.91 -8.23 -20.59
N TRP A 47 0.35 -8.67 -19.44
CA TRP A 47 0.64 -8.06 -18.14
C TRP A 47 2.12 -8.08 -17.79
N VAL A 48 2.82 -9.19 -18.06
CA VAL A 48 4.26 -9.31 -17.78
C VAL A 48 5.06 -8.26 -18.55
N SER A 49 4.77 -8.10 -19.84
CA SER A 49 5.40 -7.10 -20.72
C SER A 49 5.16 -5.66 -20.25
N ARG A 50 4.02 -5.41 -19.61
CA ARG A 50 3.61 -4.07 -19.13
C ARG A 50 3.83 -3.83 -17.64
N SER A 51 4.25 -4.86 -16.90
CA SER A 51 4.39 -4.84 -15.44
C SER A 51 5.25 -3.67 -14.95
N ARG A 52 6.36 -3.35 -15.63
CA ARG A 52 7.22 -2.20 -15.30
C ARG A 52 6.50 -0.86 -15.36
N LYS A 53 5.60 -0.66 -16.33
CA LYS A 53 4.75 0.54 -16.40
C LYS A 53 3.81 0.58 -15.20
N TYR A 54 3.15 -0.53 -14.91
CA TYR A 54 2.21 -0.63 -13.80
C TYR A 54 2.88 -0.45 -12.43
N VAL A 55 4.11 -0.91 -12.24
CA VAL A 55 4.90 -0.67 -11.02
C VAL A 55 5.18 0.82 -10.85
N ARG A 56 5.54 1.54 -11.92
CA ARG A 56 5.74 3.00 -11.85
C ARG A 56 4.46 3.74 -11.46
N GLU A 57 3.32 3.34 -12.01
CA GLU A 57 2.01 3.87 -11.63
C GLU A 57 1.67 3.56 -10.17
N MET A 58 1.94 2.33 -9.70
CA MET A 58 1.75 1.94 -8.29
C MET A 58 2.62 2.77 -7.35
N VAL A 59 3.89 3.01 -7.69
CA VAL A 59 4.80 3.87 -6.92
C VAL A 59 4.30 5.31 -6.92
N ALA A 60 3.81 5.83 -8.04
CA ALA A 60 3.21 7.16 -8.09
C ALA A 60 1.99 7.27 -7.16
N THR A 61 1.13 6.26 -7.11
CA THR A 61 0.02 6.21 -6.13
C THR A 61 0.54 6.21 -4.70
N MET A 62 1.58 5.44 -4.38
CA MET A 62 2.19 5.45 -3.03
C MET A 62 2.73 6.84 -2.63
N VAL A 63 3.34 7.55 -3.58
CA VAL A 63 3.78 8.95 -3.38
C VAL A 63 2.59 9.85 -3.10
N GLU A 64 1.53 9.73 -3.90
CA GLU A 64 0.31 10.54 -3.75
C GLU A 64 -0.37 10.35 -2.38
N ILE A 65 -0.40 9.13 -1.85
CA ILE A 65 -0.99 8.83 -0.52
C ILE A 65 0.02 9.01 0.64
N GLY A 66 1.18 9.61 0.38
CA GLY A 66 2.19 9.93 1.40
C GLY A 66 2.94 8.74 2.00
N LYS A 67 2.94 7.57 1.32
CA LYS A 67 3.59 6.33 1.79
C LYS A 67 5.00 6.19 1.22
N THR A 68 5.86 7.16 1.55
CA THR A 68 7.24 7.30 1.02
C THR A 68 8.33 7.32 2.10
N GLY A 69 7.94 7.32 3.37
CA GLY A 69 8.85 7.33 4.52
C GLY A 69 9.73 6.09 4.63
N PRO A 70 10.73 6.09 5.53
CA PRO A 70 11.68 4.98 5.70
C PRO A 70 11.01 3.62 5.91
N PHE A 71 9.83 3.60 6.54
CA PHE A 71 9.04 2.38 6.71
C PHE A 71 8.68 1.68 5.39
N TRP A 72 8.51 2.46 4.31
CA TRP A 72 8.09 1.99 2.98
C TRP A 72 9.25 1.77 2.01
N GLN A 73 10.48 2.07 2.44
CA GLN A 73 11.67 1.86 1.64
C GLN A 73 12.19 0.44 1.82
N ARG A 74 12.69 -0.18 0.74
CA ARG A 74 13.37 -1.47 0.88
C ARG A 74 14.63 -1.28 1.72
N PRO A 75 14.91 -2.18 2.68
CA PRO A 75 16.23 -2.23 3.33
C PRO A 75 17.32 -2.29 2.26
N LYS A 76 18.44 -1.61 2.51
CA LYS A 76 19.63 -1.69 1.67
C LYS A 76 20.27 -3.07 1.76
#